data_AF-A0A4V0WZD9-F1
#
_entry.id   AF-A0A4V0WZD9-F1
#
_cell.length_a   1.000
_cell.length_b   1.000
_cell.length_c   1.000
_cell.angle_alpha   90.00
_cell.angle_beta   90.00
_cell.angle_gamma   90.00
#
_symmetry.space_group_name_H-M   'P 1'
#
loop_
_entity.id
_entity.type
_entity.pdbx_description
1 polymer ?
#
loop_
_entity_poly.entity_id
_entity_poly.type
_entity_poly.pdbx_seq_one_letter_code
_entity_poly.pdbx_strand_id
1 'polypeptide(L)' 'MAQLSYEQARDELASVVATLEAGGVGLEESLKLWERGEELAAICQQWLDGARAKLEAAKSQVEAE' A
#
# COMPACT_ATOMS: atom_id res chain seq x y z
N MET A 1 16.85 -3.99 -2.59
CA MET A 1 15.85 -4.66 -1.73
C MET A 1 14.68 -5.03 -2.62
N ALA A 2 14.16 -6.26 -2.56
CA ALA A 2 13.00 -6.63 -3.36
C ALA A 2 11.79 -5.85 -2.84
N GLN A 3 11.19 -5.01 -3.67
CA GLN A 3 9.99 -4.28 -3.32
C GLN A 3 8.84 -5.28 -3.20
N LEU A 4 8.11 -5.23 -2.08
CA LEU A 4 6.91 -6.06 -1.87
C LEU A 4 5.97 -5.91 -3.06
N SER A 5 5.35 -7.03 -3.49
CA SER A 5 4.26 -6.95 -4.45
C SER A 5 3.06 -6.22 -3.82
N TYR A 6 2.20 -5.66 -4.66
CA TYR A 6 0.98 -4.99 -4.20
C TYR A 6 0.12 -5.88 -3.29
N GLU A 7 -0.08 -7.14 -3.67
CA GLU A 7 -0.91 -8.08 -2.91
C GLU A 7 -0.30 -8.39 -1.54
N GLN A 8 1.02 -8.62 -1.48
CA GLN A 8 1.72 -8.82 -0.21
C GLN A 8 1.63 -7.59 0.70
N ALA A 9 1.87 -6.39 0.15
CA ALA A 9 1.79 -5.15 0.92
C ALA A 9 0.36 -4.89 1.44
N ARG A 10 -0.65 -5.15 0.61
CA ARG A 10 -2.06 -5.02 0.98
C ARG A 10 -2.46 -6.01 2.08
N ASP A 11 -2.06 -7.28 1.95
CA ASP A 11 -2.44 -8.32 2.90
C ASP A 11 -1.76 -8.08 4.26
N GLU A 12 -0.51 -7.64 4.26
CA GLU A 12 0.18 -7.22 5.49
C GLU A 12 -0.50 -5.99 6.12
N LEU A 13 -0.85 -4.99 5.31
CA LEU A 13 -1.54 -3.78 5.79
C LEU A 13 -2.89 -4.13 6.44
N ALA A 14 -3.66 -5.02 5.83
CA ALA A 14 -4.92 -5.48 6.38
C ALA A 14 -4.74 -6.17 7.74
N SER A 15 -3.68 -6.96 7.90
CA SER A 15 -3.35 -7.59 9.19
C SER A 15 -2.95 -6.57 10.26
N VAL A 16 -2.17 -5.55 9.89
CA VAL A 16 -1.78 -4.45 10.79
C VAL A 16 -3.02 -3.69 11.27
N VAL A 17 -3.91 -3.30 10.35
CA VAL A 17 -5.16 -2.61 10.67
C VAL A 17 -6.03 -3.46 11.59
N ALA A 18 -6.23 -4.74 11.27
CA ALA A 18 -7.02 -5.65 12.09
C ALA A 18 -6.47 -5.77 13.53
N THR A 19 -5.14 -5.74 13.69
CA THR A 19 -4.50 -5.79 15.02
C THR A 19 -4.73 -4.49 15.80
N LEU A 20 -4.60 -3.34 15.14
CA LEU A 20 -4.88 -2.04 15.74
C LEU A 20 -6.36 -1.90 16.16
N GLU A 21 -7.28 -2.36 15.32
CA GLU A 21 -8.73 -2.32 15.57
C GLU A 21 -9.16 -3.26 16.70
N ALA A 22 -8.54 -4.45 16.81
CA ALA A 22 -8.79 -5.38 17.90
C ALA A 22 -8.39 -4.78 19.27
N GLY A 23 -7.43 -3.86 19.28
CA GLY A 23 -6.89 -3.26 20.50
C GLY A 23 -6.13 -4.28 21.36
N GLY A 24 -5.91 -3.96 22.63
CA GLY A 24 -5.20 -4.85 23.56
C GLY A 24 -3.67 -4.85 23.43
N VAL A 25 -3.13 -4.12 22.46
CA VAL A 25 -1.69 -3.81 22.34
C VAL A 25 -1.34 -2.52 23.10
N GLY A 26 -0.13 -2.48 23.68
CA GLY A 26 0.36 -1.31 24.40
C GLY A 26 0.72 -0.16 23.44
N LEU A 27 0.78 1.07 23.97
CA LEU A 27 1.02 2.28 23.16
C LEU A 27 2.25 2.19 22.25
N GLU A 28 3.38 1.72 22.76
CA GLU A 28 4.61 1.60 21.98
C GLU A 28 4.45 0.64 20.80
N GLU A 29 3.74 -0.48 21.01
CA GLU A 29 3.48 -1.45 19.95
C GLU A 29 2.46 -0.91 18.94
N SER A 30 1.43 -0.20 19.41
CA SER A 30 0.48 0.49 18.53
C SER A 30 1.17 1.50 17.61
N LEU A 31 2.18 2.21 18.11
CA LEU A 31 2.95 3.16 17.30
C LEU A 31 3.78 2.44 16.23
N LYS A 32 4.45 1.33 16.56
CA LYS A 32 5.20 0.53 15.59
C LYS A 32 4.30 -0.05 14.50
N LEU A 33 3.13 -0.57 14.89
CA LEU A 33 2.12 -1.07 13.96
C LEU A 33 1.62 0.06 13.05
N TRP A 34 1.36 1.25 13.59
CA TRP A 34 0.96 2.40 12.79
C TRP A 34 2.04 2.82 11.78
N GLU A 35 3.30 2.97 12.21
CA GLU A 35 4.42 3.31 11.32
C GLU A 35 4.56 2.28 10.19
N ARG A 36 4.46 0.98 10.52
CA ARG A 36 4.47 -0.09 9.52
C ARG A 36 3.28 0.01 8.56
N GLY A 37 2.09 0.34 9.07
CA GLY A 37 0.90 0.57 8.26
C GLY A 37 1.10 1.70 7.25
N GLU A 38 1.69 2.81 7.67
CA GLU A 38 1.98 3.95 6.78
C GLU A 38 2.99 3.58 5.67
N GLU A 39 4.04 2.82 6.00
CA GLU A 39 4.98 2.31 4.99
C GLU A 39 4.29 1.42 3.96
N LEU A 40 3.44 0.49 4.41
CA LEU A 40 2.71 -0.42 3.54
C LEU A 40 1.70 0.32 2.67
N ALA A 41 1.01 1.33 3.22
CA ALA A 41 0.09 2.18 2.48
C ALA A 41 0.83 2.97 1.39
N ALA A 42 2.01 3.52 1.69
CA ALA A 42 2.85 4.21 0.71
C ALA A 42 3.28 3.27 -0.43
N ILE A 43 3.67 2.03 -0.12
CA ILE A 43 4.01 1.02 -1.13
C ILE A 43 2.79 0.72 -2.01
N CYS A 44 1.62 0.47 -1.41
CA CYS A 44 0.38 0.23 -2.15
C CYS A 44 0.06 1.40 -3.10
N GLN A 45 0.19 2.64 -2.63
CA GLN A 45 -0.07 3.83 -3.42
C GLN A 45 0.88 3.95 -4.61
N GLN A 46 2.18 3.69 -4.42
CA GLN A 46 3.16 3.70 -5.50
C GLN A 46 2.82 2.71 -6.62
N TRP A 47 2.35 1.51 -6.27
CA TRP A 47 1.90 0.52 -7.25
C TRP A 47 0.67 1.01 -8.03
N LEU A 48 -0.31 1.57 -7.34
CA LEU A 48 -1.55 2.07 -7.96
C LEU A 48 -1.29 3.27 -8.86
N ASP A 49 -0.44 4.20 -8.44
CA ASP A 49 -0.04 5.36 -9.23
C ASP A 49 0.71 4.94 -10.50
N GLY A 50 1.62 3.97 -10.38
CA GLY A 50 2.32 3.40 -11.52
C GLY A 50 1.38 2.70 -12.51
N ALA A 51 0.38 1.97 -12.02
CA ALA A 51 -0.64 1.36 -12.86
C ALA A 51 -1.50 2.43 -13.57
N ARG A 52 -1.90 3.48 -12.84
CA ARG A 52 -2.68 4.59 -13.39
C ARG A 52 -1.92 5.33 -14.49
N ALA A 53 -0.66 5.64 -14.28
CA ALA A 53 0.18 6.29 -15.28
C ALA A 53 0.32 5.47 -16.57
N LYS A 54 0.45 4.15 -16.47
CA LYS A 54 0.49 3.25 -17.64
C LYS A 54 -0.81 3.27 -18.42
N LEU A 55 -1.95 3.26 -17.72
CA LEU A 55 -3.27 3.33 -18.36
C LEU A 55 -3.48 4.66 -19.08
N GLU A 56 -3.11 5.78 -18.45
CA GLU A 56 -3.22 7.10 -19.08
C GLU A 56 -2.31 7.22 -20.31
N ALA A 57 -1.06 6.73 -20.23
CA ALA A 57 -0.16 6.70 -21.39
C ALA A 57 -0.73 5.87 -22.55
N ALA A 58 -1.30 4.70 -22.27
CA ALA A 58 -1.92 3.86 -23.28
C ALA A 58 -3.15 4.53 -23.93
N LYS A 59 -3.99 5.23 -23.15
CA LYS A 59 -5.12 6.00 -23.69
C LYS A 59 -4.66 7.11 -24.62
N SER A 60 -3.67 7.91 -24.21
CA SER A 60 -3.15 9.00 -25.05
C SER A 60 -2.51 8.50 -26.35
N GLN A 61 -1.91 7.30 -26.35
CA GLN A 61 -1.40 6.68 -27.58
C GLN A 61 -2.52 6.34 -28.56
N VAL A 62 -3.63 5.77 -28.07
CA VAL A 62 -4.79 5.43 -28.91
C VAL A 62 -5.48 6.67 -29.49
N GLU A 63 -5.52 7.78 -28.74
CA GLU A 63 -6.14 9.03 -29.19
C GLU A 63 -5.30 9.81 -30.20
N ALA A 64 -3.98 9.54 -30.28
CA ALA A 64 -3.05 10.21 -31.18
C ALA A 64 -2.95 9.53 -32.56
N GLU A 65 -3.53 8.33 -32.73
CA GLU A 65 -3.63 7.57 -33.98
C GLU A 65 -4.93 7.88 -34.74
#